data_AF-A0A5S3Y1Y7-F1
#
_entry.id   AF-A0A5S3Y1Y7-F1
#
_cell.length_a   1.000
_cell.length_b   1.000
_cell.length_c   1.000
_cell.angle_alpha   90.00
_cell.angle_beta   90.00
_cell.angle_gamma   90.00
#
_symmetry.space_group_name_H-M   'P 1'
#
loop_
_entity.id
_entity.type
_entity.pdbx_description
1 polymer ?
#
loop_
_entity_poly.entity_id
_entity_poly.type
_entity_poly.pdbx_seq_one_letter_code
_entity_poly.pdbx_strand_id
1 'polypeptide(L)'
;MTNAISEINDELASDVSANHDELLTSDDLVSLPTKRLPFSYARRTGVLLGKDQDNWTVYYRGELDVNALLEVRRIAGHGFSLEQLPDDKFELLLEASYQRDSSETQQMMEDIGNEVDLFSLADELPQTEDLLAGDDDAPIIKLINAMLSEAIKEGASDIHIETFEQELVIRFRVDGVLKEVLKPNRKLASLLVSRIKVMAKLDIAEKRIPQDGRISLRIAGRAVDVRVSTMPSSFGERVVLRLLDKNNARLNLEDLGMTERNRELFADLISKPHGIILVTGPTGSGKSTTLYAGMSQINSRDRNILTVEDPIEYEIPGIGQTQVNTKVDMTFARGLRAILRQDPDVVMVGEIRDLETAQIGVQASLTGHLVMSTLHTNTAAGAITRMEDMGVEPFLLSSSLLGVLSQRLVRTLCNSCKEGHIADERECQLLGVNPAEPPTIYRAVGCEECNFNGYRGRTGIHELLVVDETIREMIHSGKGEQSVEKYIRKHSPSIRQDGCNRVLAGRTTLEEVLRVTREEG
;
A
#
# COMPACT_ATOMS: atom_id res chain seq x y z
N MET A 1 40.55 21.03 -56.53
CA MET A 1 41.52 19.93 -56.65
C MET A 1 41.31 19.03 -55.46
N THR A 2 40.44 18.07 -55.69
CA THR A 2 39.95 17.02 -54.81
C THR A 2 40.76 15.75 -55.14
N ASN A 3 40.91 14.85 -54.17
CA ASN A 3 41.47 13.49 -54.25
C ASN A 3 42.89 13.30 -53.69
N ALA A 4 42.99 13.26 -52.36
CA ALA A 4 44.07 12.55 -51.65
C ALA A 4 43.60 11.97 -50.29
N ILE A 5 42.32 11.56 -50.18
CA ILE A 5 41.76 10.91 -48.97
C ILE A 5 40.89 9.71 -49.38
N SER A 6 41.31 8.88 -50.33
CA SER A 6 40.50 7.74 -50.77
C SER A 6 41.25 6.43 -51.06
N GLU A 7 42.51 6.27 -50.63
CA GLU A 7 43.28 5.06 -50.97
C GLU A 7 44.00 4.38 -49.78
N ILE A 8 43.49 4.53 -48.55
CA ILE A 8 43.94 3.68 -47.42
C ILE A 8 42.73 3.05 -46.72
N ASN A 9 41.76 2.57 -47.50
CA ASN A 9 40.54 1.96 -46.94
C ASN A 9 40.23 0.54 -47.45
N ASP A 10 41.12 -0.09 -48.25
CA ASP A 10 40.82 -1.37 -48.90
C ASP A 10 41.78 -2.53 -48.57
N GLU A 11 42.72 -2.39 -47.61
CA GLU A 11 43.63 -3.49 -47.24
C GLU A 11 43.48 -4.07 -45.82
N LEU A 12 42.42 -3.69 -45.08
CA LEU A 12 42.08 -4.29 -43.78
C LEU A 12 40.63 -4.82 -43.70
N ALA A 13 39.95 -4.93 -44.84
CA ALA A 13 38.54 -5.35 -44.95
C ALA A 13 38.32 -6.88 -44.92
N SER A 14 39.18 -7.65 -44.27
CA SER A 14 38.99 -9.09 -44.11
C SER A 14 39.59 -9.60 -42.78
N ASP A 15 38.91 -9.33 -41.67
CA ASP A 15 38.81 -10.23 -40.49
C ASP A 15 38.10 -9.56 -39.30
N VAL A 16 36.85 -9.10 -39.51
CA VAL A 16 35.98 -8.74 -38.39
C VAL A 16 34.62 -9.40 -38.56
N SER A 17 34.59 -10.72 -38.38
CA SER A 17 33.39 -11.41 -37.93
C SER A 17 33.17 -11.05 -36.45
N ALA A 18 32.41 -9.98 -36.21
CA ALA A 18 32.04 -9.54 -34.87
C ALA A 18 31.12 -10.58 -34.21
N ASN A 19 31.65 -11.28 -33.20
CA ASN A 19 30.85 -11.96 -32.19
C ASN A 19 30.23 -10.89 -31.26
N HIS A 20 28.95 -10.60 -31.46
CA HIS A 20 28.12 -9.94 -30.45
C HIS A 20 27.50 -11.02 -29.56
N ASP A 21 28.22 -11.42 -28.49
CA ASP A 21 27.68 -12.05 -27.27
C ASP A 21 28.83 -12.49 -26.33
N GLU A 22 29.58 -11.53 -25.79
CA GLU A 22 30.40 -11.80 -24.59
C GLU A 22 29.75 -11.14 -23.38
N LEU A 23 29.04 -11.94 -22.59
CA LEU A 23 28.63 -11.56 -21.24
C LEU A 23 29.88 -11.28 -20.40
N LEU A 24 29.89 -10.14 -19.69
CA LEU A 24 30.93 -9.80 -18.73
C LEU A 24 31.13 -10.94 -17.72
N THR A 25 32.36 -11.42 -17.63
CA THR A 25 32.77 -12.43 -16.65
C THR A 25 33.20 -11.77 -15.34
N SER A 26 33.33 -12.55 -14.25
CA SER A 26 33.74 -12.00 -12.95
C SER A 26 35.12 -11.32 -12.95
N ASP A 27 35.93 -11.62 -13.97
CA ASP A 27 37.28 -11.07 -14.17
C ASP A 27 37.28 -9.73 -14.91
N ASP A 28 36.15 -9.33 -15.53
CA ASP A 28 35.99 -8.02 -16.19
C ASP A 28 35.53 -6.91 -15.22
N LEU A 29 35.36 -7.25 -13.94
CA LEU A 29 34.81 -6.36 -12.92
C LEU A 29 35.90 -5.51 -12.27
N VAL A 30 35.78 -4.20 -12.44
CA VAL A 30 36.70 -3.22 -11.86
C VAL A 30 36.43 -3.05 -10.37
N SER A 31 37.49 -3.11 -9.55
CA SER A 31 37.37 -2.79 -8.11
C SER A 31 37.34 -1.28 -7.92
N LEU A 32 36.35 -0.77 -7.17
CA LEU A 32 36.27 0.66 -6.87
C LEU A 32 37.21 1.03 -5.72
N PRO A 33 37.93 2.15 -5.81
CA PRO A 33 38.74 2.66 -4.71
C PRO A 33 37.89 3.20 -3.55
N THR A 34 38.48 3.24 -2.34
CA THR A 34 37.84 3.78 -1.12
C THR A 34 37.43 5.25 -1.25
N LYS A 35 38.17 6.04 -2.03
CA LYS A 35 37.74 7.38 -2.48
C LYS A 35 37.34 7.28 -3.96
N ARG A 36 36.05 7.32 -4.22
CA ARG A 36 35.47 7.16 -5.56
C ARG A 36 34.69 8.38 -6.00
N LEU A 37 34.40 8.44 -7.29
CA LEU A 37 33.48 9.41 -7.86
C LEU A 37 32.05 9.06 -7.40
N PRO A 38 31.16 10.03 -7.14
CA PRO A 38 29.74 9.76 -6.97
C PRO A 38 29.12 9.18 -8.26
N PHE A 39 28.17 8.25 -8.15
CA PHE A 39 27.52 7.62 -9.32
C PHE A 39 26.94 8.65 -10.30
N SER A 40 26.25 9.65 -9.78
CA SER A 40 25.65 10.73 -10.58
C SER A 40 26.71 11.56 -11.31
N TYR A 41 27.87 11.76 -10.69
CA TYR A 41 29.00 12.42 -11.32
C TYR A 41 29.58 11.55 -12.43
N ALA A 42 29.96 10.31 -12.12
CA ALA A 42 30.54 9.35 -13.06
C ALA A 42 29.66 9.13 -14.30
N ARG A 43 28.34 9.00 -14.11
CA ARG A 43 27.39 8.84 -15.22
C ARG A 43 27.29 10.08 -16.10
N ARG A 44 27.25 11.27 -15.49
CA ARG A 44 27.10 12.55 -16.19
C ARG A 44 28.36 12.93 -16.98
N THR A 45 29.53 12.73 -16.39
CA THR A 45 30.82 13.08 -17.01
C THR A 45 31.38 11.94 -17.86
N GLY A 46 30.79 10.75 -17.80
CA GLY A 46 31.23 9.60 -18.60
C GLY A 46 32.61 9.09 -18.18
N VAL A 47 32.99 9.23 -16.91
CA VAL A 47 34.26 8.74 -16.37
C VAL A 47 34.04 7.87 -15.13
N LEU A 48 34.80 6.78 -15.04
CA LEU A 48 34.77 5.81 -13.95
C LEU A 48 36.20 5.55 -13.48
N LEU A 49 36.45 5.70 -12.18
CA LEU A 49 37.76 5.42 -11.59
C LEU A 49 37.79 4.00 -11.06
N GLY A 50 38.63 3.18 -11.68
CA GLY A 50 38.93 1.82 -11.28
C GLY A 50 40.27 1.69 -10.58
N LYS A 51 40.36 0.66 -9.74
CA LYS A 51 41.59 0.21 -9.11
C LYS A 51 41.78 -1.27 -9.42
N ASP A 52 42.97 -1.63 -9.88
CA ASP A 52 43.40 -3.02 -9.96
C ASP A 52 44.75 -3.16 -9.23
N GLN A 53 44.73 -3.86 -8.10
CA GLN A 53 45.86 -3.98 -7.16
C GLN A 53 46.46 -2.61 -6.78
N ASP A 54 47.55 -2.19 -7.43
CA ASP A 54 48.24 -0.91 -7.22
C ASP A 54 48.12 0.07 -8.41
N ASN A 55 47.48 -0.34 -9.51
CA ASN A 55 47.28 0.49 -10.69
C ASN A 55 45.88 1.12 -10.70
N TRP A 56 45.84 2.39 -11.10
CA TRP A 56 44.61 3.16 -11.21
C TRP A 56 44.30 3.38 -12.69
N THR A 57 43.07 3.08 -13.08
CA THR A 57 42.62 3.21 -14.47
C THR A 57 41.35 4.04 -14.48
N VAL A 58 41.34 5.07 -15.32
CA VAL A 58 40.16 5.89 -15.58
C VAL A 58 39.55 5.40 -16.88
N TYR A 59 38.43 4.71 -16.74
CA TYR A 59 37.59 4.31 -17.86
C TYR A 59 36.73 5.49 -18.27
N TYR A 60 36.67 5.80 -19.56
CA TYR A 60 35.88 6.91 -20.05
C TYR A 60 35.15 6.58 -21.35
N ARG A 61 34.04 7.28 -21.60
CA ARG A 61 33.31 7.24 -22.87
C ARG A 61 33.32 8.59 -23.56
N GLY A 62 33.23 8.59 -24.89
CA GLY A 62 33.18 9.82 -25.68
C GLY A 62 34.43 10.71 -25.52
N GLU A 63 34.23 12.03 -25.57
CA GLU A 63 35.30 13.01 -25.40
C GLU A 63 35.55 13.32 -23.91
N LEU A 64 36.82 13.34 -23.51
CA LEU A 64 37.24 13.64 -22.14
C LEU A 64 37.22 15.14 -21.86
N ASP A 65 36.42 15.56 -20.89
CA ASP A 65 36.49 16.89 -20.30
C ASP A 65 37.71 17.01 -19.38
N VAL A 66 38.52 18.05 -19.61
CA VAL A 66 39.68 18.39 -18.77
C VAL A 66 39.28 18.61 -17.31
N ASN A 67 38.10 19.19 -17.05
CA ASN A 67 37.62 19.40 -15.68
C ASN A 67 37.29 18.09 -14.99
N ALA A 68 36.70 17.13 -15.72
CA ALA A 68 36.44 15.79 -15.21
C ALA A 68 37.76 15.10 -14.83
N LEU A 69 38.78 15.16 -15.70
CA LEU A 69 40.10 14.58 -15.44
C LEU A 69 40.80 15.20 -14.23
N LEU A 70 40.70 16.51 -14.04
CA LEU A 70 41.27 17.19 -12.87
C LEU A 70 40.60 16.74 -11.57
N GLU A 71 39.29 16.54 -11.59
CA GLU A 71 38.53 16.06 -10.45
C GLU A 71 38.83 14.59 -10.14
N VAL A 72 38.94 13.74 -11.17
CA VAL A 72 39.39 12.36 -11.00
C VAL A 72 40.80 12.32 -10.41
N ARG A 73 41.71 13.21 -10.85
CA ARG A 73 43.07 13.33 -10.29
C ARG A 73 43.08 13.79 -8.83
N ARG A 74 42.21 14.74 -8.48
CA ARG A 74 42.05 15.22 -7.10
C ARG A 74 41.60 14.08 -6.17
N ILE A 75 40.70 13.22 -6.65
CA ILE A 75 40.15 12.09 -5.88
C ILE A 75 41.13 10.93 -5.82
N ALA A 76 41.75 10.57 -6.96
CA ALA A 76 42.71 9.49 -7.05
C ALA A 76 43.97 9.76 -6.25
N GLY A 77 44.44 11.02 -6.19
CA GLY A 77 45.62 11.44 -5.41
C GLY A 77 46.97 11.02 -5.99
N HIS A 78 46.98 10.25 -7.08
CA HIS A 78 48.17 9.70 -7.73
C HIS A 78 48.01 9.72 -9.26
N GLY A 79 49.01 9.23 -10.00
CA GLY A 79 48.89 9.00 -11.45
C GLY A 79 47.95 7.84 -11.77
N PHE A 80 47.26 7.93 -12.90
CA PHE A 80 46.36 6.90 -13.42
C PHE A 80 46.56 6.74 -14.93
N SER A 81 46.19 5.58 -15.45
CA SER A 81 46.07 5.32 -16.88
C SER A 81 44.68 5.67 -17.40
N LEU A 82 44.55 5.90 -18.70
CA LEU A 82 43.27 6.23 -19.35
C LEU A 82 42.91 5.11 -20.32
N GLU A 83 41.67 4.64 -20.24
CA GLU A 83 41.14 3.61 -21.12
C GLU A 83 39.77 4.03 -21.65
N GLN A 84 39.63 4.07 -22.97
CA GLN A 84 38.36 4.42 -23.61
C GLN A 84 37.51 3.18 -23.79
N LEU A 85 36.26 3.24 -23.33
CA LEU A 85 35.27 2.20 -23.52
C LEU A 85 34.15 2.64 -24.46
N PRO A 86 33.58 1.71 -25.23
CA PRO A 86 32.28 1.87 -25.89
C PRO A 86 31.17 2.20 -24.88
N ASP A 87 30.15 2.97 -25.30
CA ASP A 87 29.07 3.46 -24.43
C ASP A 87 28.31 2.33 -23.70
N ASP A 88 28.06 1.23 -24.41
CA ASP A 88 27.39 0.03 -23.92
C ASP A 88 28.23 -0.68 -22.85
N LYS A 89 29.54 -0.87 -23.09
CA LYS A 89 30.46 -1.43 -22.10
C LYS A 89 30.63 -0.53 -20.88
N PHE A 90 30.67 0.79 -21.08
CA PHE A 90 30.81 1.75 -20.00
C PHE A 90 29.59 1.74 -19.06
N GLU A 91 28.37 1.77 -19.59
CA GLU A 91 27.15 1.73 -18.75
C GLU A 91 27.06 0.41 -17.98
N LEU A 92 27.38 -0.73 -18.62
CA LEU A 92 27.34 -2.04 -17.94
C LEU A 92 28.38 -2.12 -16.81
N LEU A 93 29.60 -1.62 -17.05
CA LEU A 93 30.66 -1.57 -16.05
C LEU A 93 30.32 -0.61 -14.89
N LEU A 94 29.73 0.55 -15.21
CA LEU A 94 29.27 1.53 -14.23
C LEU A 94 28.17 0.94 -13.32
N GLU A 95 27.16 0.30 -13.90
CA GLU A 95 26.07 -0.32 -13.14
C GLU A 95 26.57 -1.45 -12.24
N ALA A 96 27.41 -2.36 -12.77
CA ALA A 96 27.97 -3.47 -12.01
C ALA A 96 28.86 -3.02 -10.85
N SER A 97 29.67 -1.97 -11.06
CA SER A 97 30.61 -1.45 -10.06
C SER A 97 29.90 -0.81 -8.86
N TYR A 98 28.80 -0.09 -9.08
CA TYR A 98 28.01 0.52 -7.99
C TYR A 98 26.93 -0.41 -7.41
N GLN A 99 26.56 -1.49 -8.11
CA GLN A 99 25.66 -2.51 -7.56
C GLN A 99 26.29 -3.35 -6.45
N ARG A 100 27.61 -3.56 -6.45
CA ARG A 100 28.30 -4.27 -5.36
C ARG A 100 28.15 -3.59 -3.98
N ASP A 101 27.86 -2.30 -3.91
CA ASP A 101 27.59 -1.63 -2.62
C ASP A 101 26.21 -1.93 -2.01
N SER A 102 25.34 -2.61 -2.77
CA SER A 102 24.15 -3.20 -2.16
C SER A 102 24.51 -4.30 -1.15
N SER A 103 25.72 -4.87 -1.17
CA SER A 103 26.17 -5.84 -0.16
C SER A 103 26.65 -5.20 1.15
N GLU A 104 27.22 -3.99 1.13
CA GLU A 104 27.43 -3.22 2.38
C GLU A 104 26.09 -2.80 2.99
N THR A 105 25.10 -2.51 2.14
CA THR A 105 23.72 -2.30 2.58
C THR A 105 23.13 -3.58 3.18
N GLN A 106 23.42 -4.76 2.64
CA GLN A 106 22.97 -6.05 3.19
C GLN A 106 23.66 -6.44 4.50
N GLN A 107 24.96 -6.21 4.66
CA GLN A 107 25.68 -6.45 5.93
C GLN A 107 25.21 -5.47 7.03
N MET A 108 24.96 -4.21 6.70
CA MET A 108 24.30 -3.28 7.64
C MET A 108 22.85 -3.69 7.96
N MET A 109 22.16 -4.39 7.05
CA MET A 109 20.80 -4.89 7.26
C MET A 109 20.74 -6.16 8.12
N GLU A 110 21.80 -6.97 8.18
CA GLU A 110 21.93 -8.07 9.15
C GLU A 110 22.18 -7.52 10.57
N ASP A 111 22.90 -6.40 10.70
CA ASP A 111 23.15 -5.75 12.00
C ASP A 111 21.92 -5.00 12.56
N ILE A 112 20.94 -4.61 11.72
CA ILE A 112 19.66 -4.01 12.16
C ILE A 112 18.74 -5.05 12.84
N GLY A 113 19.09 -6.35 12.74
CA GLY A 113 18.43 -7.40 13.53
C GLY A 113 18.67 -7.30 15.04
N ASN A 114 19.69 -6.53 15.46
CA ASN A 114 19.92 -6.17 16.86
C ASN A 114 19.41 -4.76 17.12
N GLU A 115 18.59 -4.64 18.17
CA GLU A 115 17.97 -3.43 18.73
C GLU A 115 18.72 -2.11 18.47
N VAL A 116 18.48 -1.47 17.32
CA VAL A 116 18.81 -0.05 17.15
C VAL A 116 17.59 0.74 17.55
N ASP A 117 17.70 1.47 18.66
CA ASP A 117 16.62 2.30 19.19
C ASP A 117 16.37 3.51 18.26
N LEU A 118 15.16 3.60 17.71
CA LEU A 118 14.74 4.70 16.84
C LEU A 118 14.91 6.07 17.54
N PHE A 119 14.72 6.10 18.86
CA PHE A 119 14.88 7.31 19.66
C PHE A 119 16.34 7.72 19.79
N SER A 120 17.26 6.77 20.04
CA SER A 120 18.69 7.08 20.14
C SER A 120 19.26 7.57 18.81
N LEU A 121 18.86 6.96 17.68
CA LEU A 121 19.26 7.41 16.35
C LEU A 121 18.79 8.83 16.03
N ALA A 122 17.58 9.20 16.45
CA ALA A 122 17.04 10.53 16.21
C ALA A 122 17.82 11.61 16.98
N ASP A 123 18.27 11.29 18.19
CA ASP A 123 19.05 12.18 19.06
C ASP A 123 20.53 12.27 18.65
N GLU A 124 21.09 11.21 18.05
CA GLU A 124 22.46 11.15 17.55
C GLU A 124 22.67 11.93 16.22
N LEU A 125 21.60 12.40 15.57
CA LEU A 125 21.71 13.15 14.33
C LEU A 125 22.36 14.54 14.56
N PRO A 126 23.39 14.92 13.77
CA PRO A 126 24.07 16.20 13.93
C PRO A 126 23.09 17.40 13.85
N GLN A 127 23.21 18.35 14.80
CA GLN A 127 22.37 19.55 14.85
C GLN A 127 22.83 20.69 13.91
N THR A 128 23.94 20.49 13.21
CA THR A 128 24.66 21.51 12.42
C THR A 128 24.23 21.54 10.95
N GLU A 129 24.36 22.72 10.33
CA GLU A 129 23.97 23.03 8.94
C GLU A 129 24.77 22.28 7.85
N ASP A 130 25.81 21.53 8.22
CA ASP A 130 26.83 21.01 7.30
C ASP A 130 26.46 19.69 6.61
N LEU A 131 25.25 19.15 6.84
CA LEU A 131 24.75 17.95 6.15
C LEU A 131 24.31 18.21 4.70
N LEU A 132 24.30 19.48 4.26
CA LEU A 132 24.16 19.83 2.84
C LEU A 132 25.51 19.83 2.10
N ALA A 133 26.64 19.73 2.81
CA ALA A 133 27.99 19.82 2.27
C ALA A 133 28.78 18.49 2.32
N GLY A 134 28.21 17.42 2.87
CA GLY A 134 28.81 16.08 2.90
C GLY A 134 27.90 15.04 2.26
N ASP A 135 28.46 14.23 1.37
CA ASP A 135 27.83 13.09 0.67
C ASP A 135 27.37 11.94 1.59
N ASP A 136 27.24 12.17 2.90
CA ASP A 136 26.93 11.14 3.89
C ASP A 136 25.43 11.11 4.21
N ASP A 137 24.64 10.61 3.26
CA ASP A 137 23.21 10.28 3.43
C ASP A 137 22.97 9.21 4.52
N ALA A 138 24.03 8.57 5.03
CA ALA A 138 23.98 7.43 5.93
C ALA A 138 23.11 7.63 7.18
N PRO A 139 23.16 8.76 7.91
CA PRO A 139 22.34 8.94 9.11
C PRO A 139 20.84 9.08 8.80
N ILE A 140 20.48 9.75 7.70
CA ILE A 140 19.09 9.91 7.27
C ILE A 140 18.53 8.59 6.75
N ILE A 141 19.34 7.82 6.01
CA ILE A 141 18.98 6.46 5.58
C ILE A 141 18.71 5.58 6.79
N LYS A 142 19.58 5.59 7.81
CA LYS A 142 19.39 4.84 9.05
C LYS A 142 18.09 5.22 9.75
N LEU A 143 17.80 6.52 9.89
CA LEU A 143 16.55 6.99 10.49
C LEU A 143 15.32 6.51 9.72
N ILE A 144 15.32 6.60 8.39
CA ILE A 144 14.19 6.13 7.56
C ILE A 144 14.01 4.61 7.69
N ASN A 145 15.10 3.85 7.65
CA ASN A 145 15.05 2.39 7.78
C ASN A 145 14.59 1.95 9.17
N ALA A 146 15.06 2.61 10.23
CA ALA A 146 14.60 2.38 11.59
C ALA A 146 13.11 2.74 11.75
N MET A 147 12.67 3.87 11.17
CA MET A 147 11.27 4.29 11.19
C MET A 147 10.36 3.29 10.46
N LEU A 148 10.77 2.79 9.29
CA LEU A 148 10.03 1.76 8.56
C LEU A 148 10.00 0.43 9.33
N SER A 149 11.11 0.04 9.93
CA SER A 149 11.21 -1.20 10.72
C SER A 149 10.33 -1.15 11.96
N GLU A 150 10.34 -0.03 12.70
CA GLU A 150 9.48 0.18 13.86
C GLU A 150 8.00 0.23 13.45
N ALA A 151 7.67 0.88 12.33
CA ALA A 151 6.30 0.90 11.81
C ALA A 151 5.79 -0.51 11.45
N ILE A 152 6.63 -1.36 10.86
CA ILE A 152 6.29 -2.76 10.58
C ILE A 152 6.13 -3.57 11.88
N LYS A 153 7.02 -3.35 12.86
CA LYS A 153 6.99 -4.01 14.17
C LYS A 153 5.73 -3.65 14.96
N GLU A 154 5.33 -2.37 14.96
CA GLU A 154 4.08 -1.90 15.57
C GLU A 154 2.82 -2.26 14.75
N GLY A 155 2.96 -2.75 13.52
CA GLY A 155 1.82 -3.06 12.64
C GLY A 155 1.09 -1.82 12.11
N ALA A 156 1.83 -0.74 11.86
CA ALA A 156 1.29 0.50 11.32
C ALA A 156 0.86 0.34 9.85
N SER A 157 -0.28 0.95 9.52
CA SER A 157 -0.81 1.01 8.14
C SER A 157 -0.26 2.19 7.34
N ASP A 158 -0.03 3.34 8.00
CA ASP A 158 0.53 4.53 7.39
C ASP A 158 1.57 5.17 8.34
N ILE A 159 2.62 5.76 7.78
CA ILE A 159 3.55 6.66 8.46
C ILE A 159 3.29 8.07 7.94
N HIS A 160 3.05 9.01 8.84
CA HIS A 160 2.81 10.41 8.56
C HIS A 160 4.00 11.23 9.02
N ILE A 161 4.63 11.97 8.10
CA ILE A 161 5.73 12.91 8.39
C ILE A 161 5.21 14.31 8.11
N GLU A 162 5.05 15.09 9.18
CA GLU A 162 4.32 16.35 9.14
C GLU A 162 5.17 17.51 9.65
N THR A 163 5.33 18.50 8.79
CA THR A 163 6.16 19.67 9.06
C THR A 163 5.26 20.84 9.48
N PHE A 164 5.44 21.35 10.71
CA PHE A 164 4.77 22.54 11.27
C PHE A 164 5.75 23.69 11.49
N GLU A 165 5.26 24.87 11.87
CA GLU A 165 6.07 26.10 11.99
C GLU A 165 7.35 25.91 12.81
N GLN A 166 7.26 25.22 13.94
CA GLN A 166 8.36 25.07 14.91
C GLN A 166 8.83 23.62 15.08
N GLU A 167 8.05 22.64 14.64
CA GLU A 167 8.31 21.23 14.90
C GLU A 167 8.10 20.35 13.65
N LEU A 168 8.77 19.20 13.65
CA LEU A 168 8.53 18.10 12.75
C LEU A 168 7.93 16.96 13.59
N VAL A 169 6.79 16.44 13.16
CA VAL A 169 6.06 15.39 13.88
C VAL A 169 5.94 14.16 13.00
N ILE A 170 6.35 13.01 13.53
CA ILE A 170 6.20 11.71 12.89
C ILE A 170 5.14 10.92 13.65
N ARG A 171 4.10 10.47 12.93
CA ARG A 171 2.98 9.72 13.50
C ARG A 171 2.76 8.42 12.74
N PHE A 172 2.47 7.34 13.45
CA PHE A 172 2.04 6.09 12.83
C PHE A 172 0.52 5.95 12.94
N ARG A 173 -0.10 5.39 11.90
CA ARG A 173 -1.48 4.93 11.97
C ARG A 173 -1.50 3.46 12.32
N VAL A 174 -1.65 3.15 13.60
CA VAL A 174 -1.78 1.79 14.11
C VAL A 174 -3.25 1.53 14.41
N ASP A 175 -3.79 0.46 13.85
CA ASP A 175 -5.19 0.08 14.02
C ASP A 175 -6.21 1.21 13.75
N GLY A 176 -5.91 2.05 12.77
CA GLY A 176 -6.75 3.17 12.34
C GLY A 176 -6.59 4.46 13.14
N VAL A 177 -5.85 4.45 14.25
CA VAL A 177 -5.61 5.61 15.12
C VAL A 177 -4.23 6.19 14.86
N LEU A 178 -4.14 7.53 14.80
CA LEU A 178 -2.87 8.24 14.70
C LEU A 178 -2.21 8.32 16.08
N LYS A 179 -0.98 7.84 16.17
CA LYS A 179 -0.13 7.91 17.36
C LYS A 179 1.13 8.70 17.02
N GLU A 180 1.46 9.70 17.82
CA GLU A 180 2.76 10.38 17.74
C GLU A 180 3.86 9.44 18.21
N VAL A 181 4.90 9.29 17.39
CA VAL A 181 6.01 8.36 17.66
C VAL A 181 7.28 9.14 17.94
N LEU A 182 7.57 10.18 17.16
CA LEU A 182 8.81 10.92 17.26
C LEU A 182 8.59 12.41 16.91
N LYS A 183 9.31 13.28 17.62
CA LYS A 183 9.41 14.73 17.33
C LYS A 183 10.87 15.12 17.07
N PRO A 184 11.41 14.77 15.89
CA PRO A 184 12.78 15.13 15.56
C PRO A 184 12.93 16.65 15.32
N ASN A 185 14.18 17.11 15.26
CA ASN A 185 14.47 18.51 14.96
C ASN A 185 13.86 18.91 13.61
N ARG A 186 13.14 20.04 13.57
CA ARG A 186 12.51 20.60 12.37
C ARG A 186 13.46 20.68 11.17
N LYS A 187 14.76 20.91 11.40
CA LYS A 187 15.78 20.98 10.34
C LYS A 187 15.88 19.69 9.51
N LEU A 188 15.53 18.53 10.09
CA LEU A 188 15.55 17.23 9.40
C LEU A 188 14.43 17.07 8.36
N ALA A 189 13.42 17.95 8.37
CA ALA A 189 12.26 17.82 7.48
C ALA A 189 12.65 17.81 6.00
N SER A 190 13.52 18.73 5.56
CA SER A 190 13.96 18.82 4.17
C SER A 190 14.78 17.60 3.75
N LEU A 191 15.63 17.07 4.64
CA LEU A 191 16.48 15.90 4.40
C LEU A 191 15.63 14.63 4.27
N LEU A 192 14.69 14.41 5.19
CA LEU A 192 13.77 13.28 5.14
C LEU A 192 12.92 13.28 3.87
N VAL A 193 12.32 14.43 3.53
CA VAL A 193 11.51 14.57 2.31
C VAL A 193 12.37 14.30 1.07
N SER A 194 13.55 14.88 0.98
CA SER A 194 14.47 14.69 -0.15
C SER A 194 14.83 13.21 -0.32
N ARG A 195 15.23 12.55 0.78
CA ARG A 195 15.64 11.15 0.73
C ARG A 195 14.48 10.21 0.37
N ILE A 196 13.28 10.47 0.88
CA ILE A 196 12.08 9.71 0.51
C ILE A 196 11.76 9.91 -0.98
N LYS A 197 11.87 11.15 -1.50
CA LYS A 197 11.68 11.42 -2.93
C LYS A 197 12.67 10.67 -3.80
N VAL A 198 13.95 10.59 -3.41
CA VAL A 198 14.96 9.77 -4.09
C VAL A 198 14.53 8.30 -4.12
N MET A 199 14.17 7.73 -2.97
CA MET A 199 13.77 6.32 -2.87
C MET A 199 12.53 6.00 -3.73
N ALA A 200 11.59 6.95 -3.84
CA ALA A 200 10.35 6.81 -4.60
C ALA A 200 10.47 7.25 -6.07
N LYS A 201 11.66 7.63 -6.54
CA LYS A 201 11.93 8.16 -7.90
C LYS A 201 11.08 9.41 -8.24
N LEU A 202 10.90 10.30 -7.26
CA LEU A 202 10.17 11.56 -7.39
C LEU A 202 11.11 12.73 -7.68
N ASP A 203 10.56 13.83 -8.18
CA ASP A 203 11.32 15.06 -8.45
C ASP A 203 11.59 15.81 -7.14
N ILE A 204 12.87 15.89 -6.76
CA ILE A 204 13.36 16.54 -5.53
C ILE A 204 13.27 18.06 -5.64
N ALA A 205 13.45 18.62 -6.84
CA ALA A 205 13.44 20.05 -7.07
C ALA A 205 12.02 20.61 -7.04
N GLU A 206 11.04 19.82 -7.49
CA GLU A 206 9.63 20.21 -7.44
C GLU A 206 9.02 19.98 -6.06
N LYS A 207 8.51 21.05 -5.45
CA LYS A 207 7.93 21.05 -4.10
C LYS A 207 6.56 21.71 -4.03
N ARG A 208 6.04 22.19 -5.16
CA ARG A 208 4.83 23.03 -5.25
C ARG A 208 3.59 22.24 -5.67
N ILE A 209 3.78 21.01 -6.15
CA ILE A 209 2.68 20.12 -6.56
C ILE A 209 2.76 18.81 -5.78
N PRO A 210 1.62 18.14 -5.54
CA PRO A 210 1.62 16.79 -5.01
C PRO A 210 2.37 15.82 -5.92
N GLN A 211 3.01 14.81 -5.34
CA GLN A 211 3.69 13.75 -6.07
C GLN A 211 3.43 12.39 -5.41
N ASP A 212 3.25 11.36 -6.22
CA ASP A 212 3.00 10.00 -5.76
C ASP A 212 4.02 9.03 -6.37
N GLY A 213 4.51 8.10 -5.55
CA GLY A 213 5.54 7.14 -5.94
C GLY A 213 5.40 5.82 -5.19
N ARG A 214 6.31 4.90 -5.46
CA ARG A 214 6.40 3.60 -4.77
C ARG A 214 7.84 3.28 -4.42
N ILE A 215 8.03 2.64 -3.28
CA ILE A 215 9.30 2.11 -2.82
C ILE A 215 9.08 0.62 -2.53
N SER A 216 9.83 -0.26 -3.19
CA SER A 216 9.86 -1.68 -2.85
C SER A 216 11.10 -1.97 -2.03
N LEU A 217 10.91 -2.51 -0.83
CA LEU A 217 11.99 -2.75 0.12
C LEU A 217 11.83 -4.11 0.82
N ARG A 218 12.94 -4.64 1.32
CA ARG A 218 12.97 -5.86 2.12
C ARG A 218 13.47 -5.50 3.51
N ILE A 219 12.62 -5.60 4.53
CA ILE A 219 12.98 -5.32 5.93
C ILE A 219 12.80 -6.60 6.72
N ALA A 220 13.83 -7.01 7.48
CA ALA A 220 13.81 -8.23 8.31
C ALA A 220 13.30 -9.47 7.54
N GLY A 221 13.73 -9.64 6.29
CA GLY A 221 13.31 -10.74 5.40
C GLY A 221 11.89 -10.61 4.82
N ARG A 222 11.11 -9.60 5.20
CA ARG A 222 9.75 -9.34 4.65
C ARG A 222 9.81 -8.38 3.48
N ALA A 223 9.16 -8.73 2.38
CA ALA A 223 8.99 -7.84 1.24
C ALA A 223 7.81 -6.89 1.51
N VAL A 224 8.10 -5.59 1.55
CA VAL A 224 7.13 -4.53 1.81
C VAL A 224 7.10 -3.59 0.61
N ASP A 225 5.91 -3.33 0.09
CA ASP A 225 5.71 -2.25 -0.89
C ASP A 225 5.19 -1.03 -0.15
N VAL A 226 5.79 0.12 -0.39
CA VAL A 226 5.42 1.37 0.26
C VAL A 226 4.94 2.33 -0.79
N ARG A 227 3.68 2.77 -0.68
CA ARG A 227 3.18 3.89 -1.49
C ARG A 227 3.55 5.20 -0.80
N VAL A 228 4.11 6.11 -1.58
CA VAL A 228 4.58 7.40 -1.10
C VAL A 228 3.70 8.48 -1.70
N SER A 229 3.21 9.39 -0.88
CA SER A 229 2.56 10.61 -1.32
C SER A 229 3.20 11.80 -0.63
N THR A 230 3.62 12.80 -1.41
CA THR A 230 4.14 14.08 -0.92
C THR A 230 3.19 15.19 -1.30
N MET A 231 2.85 16.07 -0.37
CA MET A 231 1.95 17.20 -0.63
C MET A 231 2.56 18.52 -0.10
N PRO A 232 2.54 19.62 -0.88
CA PRO A 232 2.94 20.94 -0.40
C PRO A 232 2.10 21.37 0.81
N SER A 233 2.74 22.03 1.76
CA SER A 233 2.13 22.56 2.99
C SER A 233 2.75 23.92 3.33
N SER A 234 2.12 24.67 4.25
CA SER A 234 2.56 26.02 4.62
C SER A 234 4.00 26.09 5.14
N PHE A 235 4.53 25.00 5.72
CA PHE A 235 5.83 24.97 6.37
C PHE A 235 6.83 23.98 5.76
N GLY A 236 6.55 23.46 4.56
CA GLY A 236 7.36 22.45 3.86
C GLY A 236 6.48 21.48 3.09
N GLU A 237 6.87 20.21 3.06
CA GLU A 237 6.06 19.13 2.48
C GLU A 237 5.54 18.21 3.59
N ARG A 238 4.36 17.65 3.36
CA ARG A 238 3.80 16.55 4.15
C ARG A 238 4.03 15.27 3.38
N VAL A 239 4.50 14.23 4.06
CA VAL A 239 4.74 12.92 3.45
C VAL A 239 3.89 11.88 4.14
N VAL A 240 3.25 11.03 3.36
CA VAL A 240 2.54 9.84 3.83
C VAL A 240 3.14 8.63 3.16
N LEU A 241 3.56 7.65 3.96
CA LEU A 241 4.04 6.35 3.51
C LEU A 241 3.01 5.31 3.90
N ARG A 242 2.32 4.71 2.93
CA ARG A 242 1.39 3.60 3.18
C ARG A 242 2.13 2.28 3.04
N LEU A 243 2.18 1.50 4.11
CA LEU A 243 2.86 0.21 4.14
C LEU A 243 1.92 -0.88 3.65
N LEU A 244 2.33 -1.61 2.62
CA LEU A 244 1.62 -2.75 2.06
C LEU A 244 2.47 -4.01 2.28
N ASP A 245 2.02 -4.87 3.19
CA ASP A 245 2.66 -6.16 3.43
C ASP A 245 2.23 -7.16 2.36
N LYS A 246 3.15 -7.55 1.47
CA LYS A 246 2.88 -8.53 0.40
C LYS A 246 2.66 -9.95 0.92
N ASN A 247 3.13 -10.27 2.13
CA ASN A 247 3.08 -11.63 2.66
C ASN A 247 1.76 -11.97 3.37
N ASN A 248 0.90 -10.97 3.64
CA ASN A 248 -0.39 -11.18 4.32
C ASN A 248 -1.53 -11.64 3.38
N ALA A 249 -1.18 -12.16 2.19
CA ALA A 249 -2.12 -12.48 1.10
C ALA A 249 -3.00 -13.73 1.33
N ARG A 250 -2.90 -14.44 2.46
CA ARG A 250 -3.84 -15.51 2.81
C ARG A 250 -5.03 -14.92 3.57
N LEU A 251 -5.95 -14.34 2.81
CA LEU A 251 -7.20 -13.82 3.34
C LEU A 251 -8.29 -14.89 3.31
N ASN A 252 -8.69 -15.37 4.48
CA ASN A 252 -9.83 -16.27 4.62
C ASN A 252 -11.00 -15.54 5.28
N LEU A 253 -12.24 -15.87 4.91
CA LEU A 253 -13.42 -15.30 5.55
C LEU A 253 -13.47 -15.58 7.06
N GLU A 254 -12.88 -16.68 7.50
CA GLU A 254 -12.81 -17.08 8.91
C GLU A 254 -12.06 -16.05 9.77
N ASP A 255 -11.05 -15.40 9.20
CA ASP A 255 -10.16 -14.47 9.91
C ASP A 255 -10.71 -13.04 9.93
N LEU A 256 -11.77 -12.73 9.18
CA LEU A 256 -12.35 -11.37 9.08
C LEU A 256 -13.19 -10.98 10.30
N GLY A 257 -13.48 -11.94 11.17
CA GLY A 257 -14.32 -11.73 12.34
C GLY A 257 -15.81 -11.78 12.05
N MET A 258 -16.24 -12.35 10.90
CA MET A 258 -17.66 -12.68 10.70
C MET A 258 -18.17 -13.63 11.79
N THR A 259 -19.45 -13.52 12.15
CA THR A 259 -20.11 -14.57 12.93
C THR A 259 -20.26 -15.82 12.07
N GLU A 260 -20.40 -17.00 12.69
CA GLU A 260 -20.64 -18.25 11.95
C GLU A 260 -21.76 -18.10 10.93
N ARG A 261 -22.91 -17.60 11.41
CA ARG A 261 -24.08 -17.34 10.58
C ARG A 261 -23.79 -16.40 9.41
N ASN A 262 -23.13 -15.26 9.65
CA ASN A 262 -22.83 -14.31 8.57
C ASN A 262 -21.83 -14.90 7.57
N ARG A 263 -20.88 -15.71 8.04
CA ARG A 263 -19.90 -16.39 7.19
C ARG A 263 -20.56 -17.43 6.30
N GLU A 264 -21.43 -18.28 6.85
CA GLU A 264 -22.21 -19.25 6.07
C GLU A 264 -23.08 -18.57 5.02
N LEU A 265 -23.84 -17.55 5.42
CA LEU A 265 -24.70 -16.81 4.49
C LEU A 265 -23.89 -16.09 3.40
N PHE A 266 -22.76 -15.46 3.76
CA PHE A 266 -21.91 -14.80 2.77
C PHE A 266 -21.23 -15.79 1.83
N ALA A 267 -20.78 -16.95 2.35
CA ALA A 267 -20.25 -18.05 1.55
C ALA A 267 -21.30 -18.58 0.55
N ASP A 268 -22.55 -18.74 0.99
CA ASP A 268 -23.66 -19.12 0.12
C ASP A 268 -23.92 -18.09 -0.98
N LEU A 269 -23.83 -16.79 -0.68
CA LEU A 269 -24.01 -15.71 -1.65
C LEU A 269 -22.90 -15.73 -2.71
N ILE A 270 -21.62 -15.78 -2.32
CA ILE A 270 -20.50 -15.77 -3.29
C ILE A 270 -20.43 -17.06 -4.12
N SER A 271 -21.10 -18.13 -3.68
CA SER A 271 -21.19 -19.38 -4.45
C SER A 271 -22.20 -19.32 -5.60
N LYS A 272 -23.13 -18.33 -5.59
CA LYS A 272 -24.19 -18.20 -6.59
C LYS A 272 -23.61 -18.01 -8.00
N PRO A 273 -24.29 -18.53 -9.04
CA PRO A 273 -23.81 -18.41 -10.41
C PRO A 273 -23.84 -16.97 -10.91
N HIS A 274 -24.84 -16.18 -10.51
CA HIS A 274 -24.99 -14.81 -10.96
C HIS A 274 -25.72 -13.94 -9.94
N GLY A 275 -25.57 -12.63 -10.08
CA GLY A 275 -26.18 -11.62 -9.21
C GLY A 275 -25.16 -10.61 -8.67
N ILE A 276 -25.62 -9.61 -7.93
CA ILE A 276 -24.77 -8.56 -7.36
C ILE A 276 -24.60 -8.76 -5.86
N ILE A 277 -23.37 -8.70 -5.38
CA ILE A 277 -23.01 -8.61 -3.97
C ILE A 277 -22.30 -7.29 -3.73
N LEU A 278 -22.80 -6.49 -2.80
CA LEU A 278 -22.22 -5.20 -2.43
C LEU A 278 -21.59 -5.28 -1.04
N VAL A 279 -20.36 -4.82 -0.89
CA VAL A 279 -19.73 -4.61 0.42
C VAL A 279 -19.66 -3.11 0.68
N THR A 280 -20.21 -2.65 1.79
CA THR A 280 -20.36 -1.22 2.07
C THR A 280 -19.73 -0.80 3.40
N GLY A 281 -19.48 0.50 3.50
CA GLY A 281 -18.89 1.15 4.65
C GLY A 281 -17.93 2.27 4.25
N PRO A 282 -17.43 3.05 5.22
CA PRO A 282 -16.53 4.16 4.98
C PRO A 282 -15.14 3.69 4.54
N THR A 283 -14.27 4.64 4.24
CA THR A 283 -12.85 4.37 3.99
C THR A 283 -12.21 3.65 5.18
N GLY A 284 -11.41 2.63 4.91
CA GLY A 284 -10.71 1.88 5.96
C GLY A 284 -11.58 0.89 6.75
N SER A 285 -12.82 0.61 6.31
CA SER A 285 -13.68 -0.39 6.94
C SER A 285 -13.34 -1.84 6.56
N GLY A 286 -12.35 -2.08 5.70
CA GLY A 286 -11.92 -3.41 5.28
C GLY A 286 -12.69 -4.02 4.10
N LYS A 287 -13.41 -3.21 3.30
CA LYS A 287 -14.22 -3.69 2.15
C LYS A 287 -13.41 -4.52 1.16
N SER A 288 -12.26 -4.00 0.71
CA SER A 288 -11.40 -4.70 -0.25
C SER A 288 -10.86 -6.01 0.32
N THR A 289 -10.48 -6.03 1.61
CA THR A 289 -10.06 -7.24 2.31
C THR A 289 -11.15 -8.31 2.28
N THR A 290 -12.40 -7.92 2.54
CA THR A 290 -13.54 -8.86 2.49
C THR A 290 -13.84 -9.36 1.09
N LEU A 291 -13.80 -8.48 0.08
CA LEU A 291 -13.97 -8.88 -1.32
C LEU A 291 -12.90 -9.87 -1.76
N TYR A 292 -11.63 -9.60 -1.42
CA TYR A 292 -10.53 -10.48 -1.80
C TYR A 292 -10.57 -11.82 -1.07
N ALA A 293 -10.99 -11.85 0.20
CA ALA A 293 -11.21 -13.10 0.93
C ALA A 293 -12.34 -13.93 0.29
N GLY A 294 -13.45 -13.28 -0.09
CA GLY A 294 -14.54 -13.93 -0.82
C GLY A 294 -14.10 -14.49 -2.17
N MET A 295 -13.38 -13.68 -2.97
CA MET A 295 -12.82 -14.13 -4.25
C MET A 295 -11.84 -15.29 -4.06
N SER A 296 -10.97 -15.24 -3.04
CA SER A 296 -10.01 -16.30 -2.74
C SER A 296 -10.70 -17.61 -2.37
N GLN A 297 -11.84 -17.56 -1.68
CA GLN A 297 -12.62 -18.74 -1.32
C GLN A 297 -13.25 -19.44 -2.54
N ILE A 298 -13.64 -18.68 -3.57
CA ILE A 298 -14.23 -19.23 -4.80
C ILE A 298 -13.21 -19.39 -5.93
N ASN A 299 -11.95 -19.03 -5.69
CA ASN A 299 -10.85 -19.16 -6.63
C ASN A 299 -10.55 -20.63 -6.88
N SER A 300 -10.97 -21.09 -8.05
CA SER A 300 -10.82 -22.47 -8.49
C SER A 300 -10.48 -22.48 -9.98
N ARG A 301 -9.87 -23.57 -10.46
CA ARG A 301 -9.45 -23.68 -11.86
C ARG A 301 -10.63 -23.65 -12.85
N ASP A 302 -11.83 -23.90 -12.35
CA ASP A 302 -13.06 -24.00 -13.15
C ASP A 302 -13.85 -22.68 -13.14
N ARG A 303 -13.32 -21.60 -12.54
CA ARG A 303 -13.92 -20.27 -12.53
C ARG A 303 -12.95 -19.22 -13.03
N ASN A 304 -13.35 -18.44 -14.03
CA ASN A 304 -12.63 -17.27 -14.51
C ASN A 304 -13.02 -16.03 -13.70
N ILE A 305 -12.13 -15.57 -12.84
CA ILE A 305 -12.34 -14.40 -11.98
C ILE A 305 -11.51 -13.23 -12.48
N LEU A 306 -12.18 -12.12 -12.82
CA LEU A 306 -11.54 -10.92 -13.36
C LEU A 306 -11.94 -9.67 -12.55
N THR A 307 -11.00 -8.74 -12.35
CA THR A 307 -11.24 -7.54 -11.54
C THR A 307 -10.83 -6.26 -12.25
N VAL A 308 -11.49 -5.15 -11.89
CA VAL A 308 -11.07 -3.77 -12.23
C VAL A 308 -10.95 -2.94 -10.95
N GLU A 309 -9.76 -2.40 -10.69
CA GLU A 309 -9.41 -1.83 -9.37
C GLU A 309 -8.63 -0.52 -9.47
N ASP A 310 -8.72 0.34 -8.44
CA ASP A 310 -8.02 1.63 -8.39
C ASP A 310 -7.46 1.93 -6.99
N PRO A 311 -6.19 1.58 -6.71
CA PRO A 311 -5.31 0.65 -7.43
C PRO A 311 -5.48 -0.81 -6.97
N ILE A 312 -4.76 -1.74 -7.59
CA ILE A 312 -4.63 -3.12 -7.08
C ILE A 312 -3.82 -3.08 -5.77
N GLU A 313 -4.39 -3.61 -4.69
CA GLU A 313 -3.76 -3.59 -3.36
C GLU A 313 -2.74 -4.71 -3.18
N TYR A 314 -3.06 -5.91 -3.64
CA TYR A 314 -2.18 -7.08 -3.66
C TYR A 314 -2.60 -8.02 -4.79
N GLU A 315 -1.61 -8.76 -5.30
CA GLU A 315 -1.84 -9.74 -6.35
C GLU A 315 -2.41 -11.03 -5.74
N ILE A 316 -3.55 -11.50 -6.25
CA ILE A 316 -4.14 -12.79 -5.88
C ILE A 316 -3.79 -13.81 -6.98
N PRO A 317 -3.00 -14.85 -6.66
CA PRO A 317 -2.69 -15.89 -7.63
C PRO A 317 -3.96 -16.55 -8.20
N GLY A 318 -4.06 -16.64 -9.52
CA GLY A 318 -5.19 -17.24 -10.22
C GLY A 318 -6.34 -16.28 -10.58
N ILE A 319 -6.25 -15.01 -10.19
CA ILE A 319 -7.25 -13.98 -10.51
C ILE A 319 -6.67 -12.95 -11.48
N GLY A 320 -7.37 -12.64 -12.57
CA GLY A 320 -6.95 -11.63 -13.53
C GLY A 320 -7.31 -10.23 -13.08
N GLN A 321 -6.34 -9.51 -12.50
CA GLN A 321 -6.59 -8.17 -11.95
C GLN A 321 -6.16 -7.07 -12.91
N THR A 322 -7.07 -6.13 -13.20
CA THR A 322 -6.83 -4.97 -14.07
C THR A 322 -6.86 -3.69 -13.24
N GLN A 323 -5.86 -2.82 -13.41
CA GLN A 323 -5.85 -1.52 -12.75
C GLN A 323 -6.45 -0.42 -13.64
N VAL A 324 -7.23 0.47 -13.04
CA VAL A 324 -7.65 1.74 -13.64
C VAL A 324 -6.41 2.57 -14.01
N ASN A 325 -6.43 3.19 -15.18
CA ASN A 325 -5.35 4.03 -15.68
C ASN A 325 -5.93 5.24 -16.42
N THR A 326 -6.04 6.35 -15.69
CA THR A 326 -6.59 7.60 -16.20
C THR A 326 -5.76 8.23 -17.32
N LYS A 327 -4.46 7.93 -17.42
CA LYS A 327 -3.58 8.48 -18.48
C LYS A 327 -3.95 7.97 -19.88
N VAL A 328 -4.58 6.79 -19.96
CA VAL A 328 -5.02 6.17 -21.21
C VAL A 328 -6.54 5.99 -21.25
N ASP A 329 -7.25 6.68 -20.37
CA ASP A 329 -8.71 6.63 -20.24
C ASP A 329 -9.25 5.21 -19.97
N MET A 330 -8.51 4.41 -19.20
CA MET A 330 -8.96 3.11 -18.67
C MET A 330 -9.71 3.33 -17.35
N THR A 331 -11.02 3.61 -17.44
CA THR A 331 -11.93 3.83 -16.30
C THR A 331 -12.57 2.53 -15.78
N PHE A 332 -13.27 2.57 -14.64
CA PHE A 332 -14.05 1.43 -14.13
C PHE A 332 -15.05 0.91 -15.16
N ALA A 333 -15.89 1.79 -15.73
CA ALA A 333 -16.87 1.42 -16.76
C ALA A 333 -16.21 0.80 -18.00
N ARG A 334 -15.10 1.37 -18.49
CA ARG A 334 -14.38 0.83 -19.66
C ARG A 334 -13.72 -0.52 -19.36
N GLY A 335 -13.06 -0.65 -18.22
CA GLY A 335 -12.44 -1.90 -17.76
C GLY A 335 -13.47 -3.00 -17.57
N LEU A 336 -14.60 -2.70 -16.92
CA LEU A 336 -15.71 -3.62 -16.74
C LEU A 336 -16.27 -4.11 -18.09
N ARG A 337 -16.52 -3.21 -19.05
CA ARG A 337 -16.94 -3.63 -20.40
C ARG A 337 -15.93 -4.53 -21.10
N ALA A 338 -14.64 -4.28 -20.90
CA ALA A 338 -13.58 -5.10 -21.49
C ALA A 338 -13.57 -6.50 -20.86
N ILE A 339 -13.68 -6.58 -19.53
CA ILE A 339 -13.76 -7.83 -18.77
C ILE A 339 -14.93 -8.69 -19.22
N LEU A 340 -16.11 -8.12 -19.48
CA LEU A 340 -17.27 -8.87 -19.96
C LEU A 340 -17.08 -9.50 -21.36
N ARG A 341 -16.00 -9.17 -22.09
CA ARG A 341 -15.61 -9.82 -23.35
C ARG A 341 -14.47 -10.83 -23.16
N GLN A 342 -14.12 -11.15 -21.92
CA GLN A 342 -13.06 -12.10 -21.56
C GLN A 342 -13.63 -13.40 -20.98
N ASP A 343 -14.93 -13.66 -21.18
CA ASP A 343 -15.63 -14.84 -20.68
C ASP A 343 -15.48 -15.07 -19.16
N PRO A 344 -15.78 -14.05 -18.30
CA PRO A 344 -15.67 -14.22 -16.86
C PRO A 344 -16.87 -14.99 -16.28
N ASP A 345 -16.65 -15.73 -15.20
CA ASP A 345 -17.74 -16.24 -14.34
C ASP A 345 -18.05 -15.24 -13.23
N VAL A 346 -16.98 -14.62 -12.69
CA VAL A 346 -17.05 -13.67 -11.58
C VAL A 346 -16.31 -12.40 -11.96
N VAL A 347 -16.96 -11.26 -11.72
CA VAL A 347 -16.39 -9.94 -11.95
C VAL A 347 -16.37 -9.15 -10.66
N MET A 348 -15.21 -8.60 -10.30
CA MET A 348 -15.09 -7.65 -9.19
C MET A 348 -14.78 -6.24 -9.71
N VAL A 349 -15.59 -5.27 -9.29
CA VAL A 349 -15.38 -3.85 -9.57
C VAL A 349 -14.99 -3.20 -8.26
N GLY A 350 -13.85 -2.52 -8.21
CA GLY A 350 -13.32 -1.94 -6.96
C GLY A 350 -14.34 -1.08 -6.23
N GLU A 351 -15.12 -0.30 -6.97
CA GLU A 351 -16.28 0.43 -6.46
C GLU A 351 -17.22 0.87 -7.59
N ILE A 352 -18.49 1.10 -7.26
CA ILE A 352 -19.45 1.77 -8.14
C ILE A 352 -19.62 3.22 -7.69
N ARG A 353 -19.16 4.17 -8.50
CA ARG A 353 -19.26 5.61 -8.22
C ARG A 353 -20.31 6.34 -9.06
N ASP A 354 -20.67 5.77 -10.20
CA ASP A 354 -21.46 6.40 -11.24
C ASP A 354 -22.50 5.43 -11.84
N LEU A 355 -23.50 6.00 -12.51
CA LEU A 355 -24.58 5.28 -13.15
C LEU A 355 -24.08 4.33 -14.25
N GLU A 356 -23.09 4.74 -15.02
CA GLU A 356 -22.59 3.96 -16.15
C GLU A 356 -22.02 2.62 -15.67
N THR A 357 -21.14 2.66 -14.66
CA THR A 357 -20.57 1.48 -14.02
C THR A 357 -21.66 0.63 -13.35
N ALA A 358 -22.62 1.27 -12.67
CA ALA A 358 -23.74 0.58 -12.03
C ALA A 358 -24.60 -0.19 -13.06
N GLN A 359 -24.97 0.45 -14.17
CA GLN A 359 -25.76 -0.15 -15.24
C GLN A 359 -25.06 -1.36 -15.85
N ILE A 360 -23.75 -1.26 -16.13
CA ILE A 360 -23.00 -2.39 -16.69
C ILE A 360 -22.96 -3.55 -15.69
N GLY A 361 -22.76 -3.29 -14.40
CA GLY A 361 -22.78 -4.32 -13.36
C GLY A 361 -24.14 -5.02 -13.25
N VAL A 362 -25.23 -4.26 -13.31
CA VAL A 362 -26.61 -4.80 -13.35
C VAL A 362 -26.83 -5.66 -14.59
N GLN A 363 -26.45 -5.19 -15.78
CA GLN A 363 -26.58 -5.97 -17.00
C GLN A 363 -25.74 -7.26 -16.95
N ALA A 364 -24.49 -7.20 -16.47
CA ALA A 364 -23.64 -8.37 -16.29
C ALA A 364 -24.29 -9.42 -15.38
N SER A 365 -24.90 -8.97 -14.28
CA SER A 365 -25.57 -9.87 -13.34
C SER A 365 -26.80 -10.57 -13.93
N LEU A 366 -27.53 -9.88 -14.81
CA LEU A 366 -28.69 -10.43 -15.52
C LEU A 366 -28.29 -11.36 -16.67
N THR A 367 -27.07 -11.23 -17.19
CA THR A 367 -26.51 -12.10 -18.24
C THR A 367 -25.71 -13.27 -17.68
N GLY A 368 -25.83 -13.58 -16.39
CA GLY A 368 -25.28 -14.81 -15.82
C GLY A 368 -23.94 -14.66 -15.10
N HIS A 369 -23.49 -13.44 -14.79
CA HIS A 369 -22.23 -13.20 -14.07
C HIS A 369 -22.46 -12.92 -12.60
N LEU A 370 -21.57 -13.39 -11.73
CA LEU A 370 -21.52 -12.92 -10.35
C LEU A 370 -20.71 -11.63 -10.28
N VAL A 371 -21.34 -10.54 -9.84
CA VAL A 371 -20.71 -9.21 -9.74
C VAL A 371 -20.50 -8.86 -8.27
N MET A 372 -19.25 -8.60 -7.89
CA MET A 372 -18.89 -8.13 -6.56
C MET A 372 -18.40 -6.69 -6.64
N SER A 373 -18.86 -5.81 -5.76
CA SER A 373 -18.40 -4.42 -5.75
C SER A 373 -18.51 -3.76 -4.39
N THR A 374 -17.95 -2.56 -4.26
CA THR A 374 -18.12 -1.72 -3.07
C THR A 374 -18.94 -0.46 -3.33
N LEU A 375 -19.60 0.01 -2.27
CA LEU A 375 -20.20 1.35 -2.17
C LEU A 375 -19.77 2.02 -0.86
N HIS A 376 -19.78 3.35 -0.85
CA HIS A 376 -19.56 4.13 0.37
C HIS A 376 -20.92 4.56 0.94
N THR A 377 -21.61 3.61 1.58
CA THR A 377 -22.83 3.87 2.36
C THR A 377 -22.64 3.46 3.81
N ASN A 378 -23.47 4.03 4.68
CA ASN A 378 -23.35 3.79 6.12
C ASN A 378 -24.06 2.52 6.57
N THR A 379 -25.18 2.19 5.95
CA THR A 379 -26.04 1.05 6.25
C THR A 379 -26.10 0.09 5.07
N ALA A 380 -26.51 -1.16 5.32
CA ALA A 380 -26.76 -2.13 4.25
C ALA A 380 -27.99 -1.73 3.40
N ALA A 381 -29.04 -1.21 4.03
CA ALA A 381 -30.25 -0.76 3.32
C ALA A 381 -29.99 0.50 2.48
N GLY A 382 -29.18 1.45 2.97
CA GLY A 382 -28.79 2.65 2.23
C GLY A 382 -28.00 2.37 0.96
N ALA A 383 -27.40 1.17 0.81
CA ALA A 383 -26.80 0.75 -0.45
C ALA A 383 -27.83 0.60 -1.58
N ILE A 384 -29.05 0.14 -1.25
CA ILE A 384 -30.16 0.00 -2.20
C ILE A 384 -30.58 1.39 -2.67
N THR A 385 -30.87 2.29 -1.73
CA THR A 385 -31.23 3.68 -2.03
C THR A 385 -30.13 4.40 -2.80
N ARG A 386 -28.85 4.16 -2.48
CA ARG A 386 -27.73 4.74 -3.23
C ARG A 386 -27.69 4.27 -4.69
N MET A 387 -28.00 3.01 -4.96
CA MET A 387 -28.10 2.49 -6.33
C MET A 387 -29.27 3.13 -7.09
N GLU A 388 -30.42 3.29 -6.44
CA GLU A 388 -31.59 3.98 -6.99
C GLU A 388 -31.29 5.47 -7.27
N ASP A 389 -30.64 6.17 -6.33
CA ASP A 389 -30.23 7.57 -6.45
C ASP A 389 -29.24 7.81 -7.60
N MET A 390 -28.39 6.82 -7.90
CA MET A 390 -27.52 6.88 -9.08
C MET A 390 -28.30 6.76 -10.38
N GLY A 391 -29.54 6.25 -10.35
CA GLY A 391 -30.42 6.07 -11.50
C GLY A 391 -30.58 4.61 -11.95
N VAL A 392 -30.25 3.64 -11.09
CA VAL A 392 -30.55 2.23 -11.38
C VAL A 392 -32.03 1.98 -11.16
N GLU A 393 -32.71 1.46 -12.18
CA GLU A 393 -34.15 1.15 -12.11
C GLU A 393 -34.45 0.10 -11.02
N PRO A 394 -35.42 0.34 -10.11
CA PRO A 394 -35.69 -0.56 -8.99
C PRO A 394 -36.02 -2.00 -9.39
N PHE A 395 -36.72 -2.20 -10.52
CA PHE A 395 -37.02 -3.55 -11.04
C PHE A 395 -35.76 -4.32 -11.46
N LEU A 396 -34.76 -3.63 -12.02
CA LEU A 396 -33.49 -4.27 -12.36
C LEU A 396 -32.70 -4.60 -11.10
N LEU A 397 -32.69 -3.70 -10.12
CA LEU A 397 -32.01 -3.91 -8.84
C LEU A 397 -32.63 -5.06 -8.05
N SER A 398 -33.96 -5.14 -7.96
CA SER A 398 -34.67 -6.22 -7.26
C SER A 398 -34.38 -7.60 -7.85
N SER A 399 -34.15 -7.66 -9.17
CA SER A 399 -33.87 -8.91 -9.89
C SER A 399 -32.39 -9.31 -9.84
N SER A 400 -31.48 -8.37 -9.58
CA SER A 400 -30.03 -8.58 -9.65
C SER A 400 -29.34 -8.67 -8.29
N LEU A 401 -29.79 -7.92 -7.29
CA LEU A 401 -29.12 -7.84 -5.99
C LEU A 401 -29.34 -9.12 -5.17
N LEU A 402 -28.24 -9.76 -4.75
CA LEU A 402 -28.27 -10.95 -3.88
C LEU A 402 -28.14 -10.57 -2.40
N GLY A 403 -27.28 -9.59 -2.10
CA GLY A 403 -27.06 -9.16 -0.74
C GLY A 403 -26.13 -7.97 -0.61
N VAL A 404 -26.20 -7.32 0.55
CA VAL A 404 -25.36 -6.19 0.94
C VAL A 404 -24.73 -6.48 2.29
N LEU A 405 -23.42 -6.43 2.36
CA LEU A 405 -22.64 -6.56 3.59
C LEU A 405 -22.14 -5.17 4.02
N SER A 406 -22.75 -4.58 5.05
CA SER A 406 -22.19 -3.38 5.68
C SER A 406 -21.15 -3.77 6.73
N GLN A 407 -20.00 -3.09 6.72
CA GLN A 407 -18.86 -3.43 7.55
C GLN A 407 -18.23 -2.21 8.21
N ARG A 408 -17.73 -2.41 9.44
CA ARG A 408 -16.82 -1.51 10.16
C ARG A 408 -15.71 -2.34 10.81
N LEU A 409 -14.57 -1.70 11.10
CA LEU A 409 -13.52 -2.32 11.91
C LEU A 409 -13.54 -1.70 13.30
N VAL A 410 -13.56 -2.58 14.30
CA VAL A 410 -13.35 -2.21 15.72
C VAL A 410 -12.01 -2.74 16.17
N ARG A 411 -11.32 -1.98 17.02
CA ARG A 411 -10.09 -2.42 17.67
C ARG A 411 -10.38 -3.54 18.67
N THR A 412 -9.50 -4.54 18.71
CA THR A 412 -9.59 -5.65 19.66
C THR A 412 -8.86 -5.33 20.95
N LEU A 413 -9.46 -5.66 22.10
CA LEU A 413 -8.86 -5.46 23.41
C LEU A 413 -7.54 -6.24 23.55
N CYS A 414 -6.55 -5.63 24.18
CA CYS A 414 -5.33 -6.33 24.54
C CYS A 414 -5.65 -7.42 25.58
N ASN A 415 -5.32 -8.68 25.26
CA ASN A 415 -5.59 -9.80 26.17
C ASN A 415 -4.77 -9.76 27.47
N SER A 416 -3.64 -9.04 27.47
CA SER A 416 -2.69 -9.00 28.58
C SER A 416 -3.03 -7.93 29.62
N CYS A 417 -3.83 -6.91 29.26
CA CYS A 417 -4.16 -5.81 30.18
C CYS A 417 -5.64 -5.43 30.25
N LYS A 418 -6.54 -6.12 29.54
CA LYS A 418 -7.98 -5.82 29.66
C LYS A 418 -8.45 -6.06 31.09
N GLU A 419 -9.28 -5.16 31.60
CA GLU A 419 -9.82 -5.26 32.96
C GLU A 419 -11.34 -5.40 32.89
N GLY A 420 -11.88 -6.36 33.64
CA GLY A 420 -13.32 -6.60 33.71
C GLY A 420 -13.99 -5.66 34.72
N HIS A 421 -15.12 -5.10 34.35
CA HIS A 421 -16.02 -4.38 35.26
C HIS A 421 -17.47 -4.84 35.05
N ILE A 422 -18.28 -4.70 36.09
CA ILE A 422 -19.72 -4.97 36.00
C ILE A 422 -20.36 -3.78 35.27
N ALA A 423 -21.10 -4.06 34.19
CA ALA A 423 -21.74 -3.02 33.40
C ALA A 423 -22.70 -2.18 34.27
N ASP A 424 -22.60 -0.86 34.17
CA ASP A 424 -23.55 0.03 34.84
C ASP A 424 -24.92 0.04 34.14
N GLU A 425 -25.91 0.71 34.73
CA GLU A 425 -27.27 0.75 34.17
C GLU A 425 -27.31 1.35 32.74
N ARG A 426 -26.47 2.33 32.45
CA ARG A 426 -26.40 2.98 31.14
C ARG A 426 -25.73 2.07 30.11
N GLU A 427 -24.65 1.40 30.49
CA GLU A 427 -23.98 0.40 29.68
C GLU A 427 -24.92 -0.76 29.36
N CYS A 428 -25.70 -1.24 30.34
CA CYS A 428 -26.72 -2.27 30.13
C CYS A 428 -27.78 -1.84 29.12
N GLN A 429 -28.29 -0.60 29.23
CA GLN A 429 -29.25 -0.04 28.27
C GLN A 429 -28.67 0.05 26.85
N LEU A 430 -27.41 0.49 26.71
CA LEU A 430 -26.75 0.61 25.40
C LEU A 430 -26.47 -0.76 24.75
N LEU A 431 -26.14 -1.76 25.57
CA LEU A 431 -25.90 -3.15 25.15
C LEU A 431 -27.21 -3.90 24.86
N GLY A 432 -28.36 -3.38 25.31
CA GLY A 432 -29.66 -4.05 25.17
C GLY A 432 -29.81 -5.26 26.10
N VAL A 433 -29.14 -5.24 27.26
CA VAL A 433 -29.19 -6.30 28.28
C VAL A 433 -29.96 -5.84 29.51
N ASN A 434 -30.48 -6.80 30.29
CA ASN A 434 -31.25 -6.50 31.48
C ASN A 434 -30.37 -5.90 32.60
N PRO A 435 -30.62 -4.66 33.07
CA PRO A 435 -29.84 -4.06 34.15
C PRO A 435 -29.92 -4.81 35.48
N ALA A 436 -30.92 -5.67 35.67
CA ALA A 436 -31.02 -6.52 36.87
C ALA A 436 -29.99 -7.67 36.87
N GLU A 437 -29.42 -8.01 35.71
CA GLU A 437 -28.39 -9.04 35.53
C GLU A 437 -27.22 -8.45 34.72
N PRO A 438 -26.48 -7.48 35.29
CA PRO A 438 -25.47 -6.75 34.55
C PRO A 438 -24.30 -7.69 34.18
N PRO A 439 -23.95 -7.80 32.89
CA PRO A 439 -22.83 -8.64 32.47
C PRO A 439 -21.49 -8.01 32.89
N THR A 440 -20.46 -8.85 33.00
CA THR A 440 -19.08 -8.36 33.04
C THR A 440 -18.66 -7.97 31.63
N ILE A 441 -18.28 -6.71 31.46
CA ILE A 441 -17.67 -6.19 30.23
C ILE A 441 -16.24 -5.74 30.54
N TYR A 442 -15.49 -5.37 29.50
CA TYR A 442 -14.07 -5.08 29.63
C TYR A 442 -13.75 -3.67 29.16
N ARG A 443 -12.80 -3.03 29.87
CA ARG A 443 -12.23 -1.74 29.51
C ARG A 443 -10.77 -1.86 29.07
N ALA A 444 -10.35 -0.91 28.25
CA ALA A 444 -8.97 -0.79 27.79
C ALA A 444 -8.12 -0.09 28.85
N VAL A 445 -7.06 -0.73 29.33
CA VAL A 445 -6.15 -0.16 30.35
C VAL A 445 -4.83 0.32 29.74
N GLY A 446 -4.15 -0.56 28.99
CA GLY A 446 -2.83 -0.31 28.42
C GLY A 446 -1.71 -1.02 29.19
N CYS A 447 -0.79 -1.60 28.43
CA CYS A 447 0.46 -2.20 28.92
C CYS A 447 1.52 -2.13 27.81
N GLU A 448 2.75 -2.52 28.11
CA GLU A 448 3.85 -2.54 27.13
C GLU A 448 3.51 -3.34 25.87
N GLU A 449 2.81 -4.49 25.97
CA GLU A 449 2.49 -5.31 24.79
C GLU A 449 1.55 -4.65 23.77
N CYS A 450 0.78 -3.65 24.20
CA CYS A 450 -0.09 -2.87 23.34
C CYS A 450 0.39 -1.41 23.22
N ASN A 451 1.64 -1.15 23.59
CA ASN A 451 2.22 0.19 23.60
C ASN A 451 1.31 1.21 24.33
N PHE A 452 0.77 0.77 25.48
CA PHE A 452 -0.07 1.53 26.40
C PHE A 452 -1.40 2.07 25.83
N ASN A 453 -1.90 1.54 24.71
CA ASN A 453 -3.18 1.97 24.14
C ASN A 453 -4.40 1.13 24.60
N GLY A 454 -4.18 -0.06 25.17
CA GLY A 454 -5.20 -1.01 25.61
C GLY A 454 -5.85 -1.87 24.50
N TYR A 455 -5.41 -1.74 23.25
CA TYR A 455 -5.91 -2.46 22.09
C TYR A 455 -4.78 -3.06 21.25
N ARG A 456 -5.01 -4.21 20.61
CA ARG A 456 -4.03 -4.81 19.70
C ARG A 456 -4.76 -5.54 18.58
N GLY A 457 -4.67 -5.00 17.37
CA GLY A 457 -5.35 -5.53 16.19
C GLY A 457 -6.77 -4.99 16.01
N ARG A 458 -7.43 -5.49 14.96
CA ARG A 458 -8.80 -5.11 14.57
C ARG A 458 -9.58 -6.34 14.16
N THR A 459 -10.90 -6.27 14.35
CA THR A 459 -11.86 -7.26 13.85
C THR A 459 -13.01 -6.54 13.14
N GLY A 460 -13.60 -7.19 12.15
CA GLY A 460 -14.82 -6.70 11.52
C GLY A 460 -16.05 -6.87 12.42
N ILE A 461 -16.95 -5.88 12.36
CA ILE A 461 -18.35 -6.01 12.74
C ILE A 461 -19.20 -5.85 11.49
N HIS A 462 -20.26 -6.65 11.38
CA HIS A 462 -20.94 -6.88 10.12
C HIS A 462 -22.45 -6.83 10.27
N GLU A 463 -23.10 -6.21 9.30
CA GLU A 463 -24.51 -6.36 9.02
C GLU A 463 -24.66 -6.97 7.63
N LEU A 464 -25.23 -8.17 7.54
CA LEU A 464 -25.52 -8.82 6.27
C LEU A 464 -27.02 -8.75 5.97
N LEU A 465 -27.36 -8.03 4.90
CA LEU A 465 -28.67 -7.98 4.27
C LEU A 465 -28.68 -9.01 3.14
N VAL A 466 -29.48 -10.08 3.29
CA VAL A 466 -29.72 -11.07 2.22
C VAL A 466 -31.03 -10.71 1.53
N VAL A 467 -31.04 -10.59 0.21
CA VAL A 467 -32.24 -10.22 -0.56
C VAL A 467 -33.13 -11.45 -0.77
N ASP A 468 -34.19 -11.54 0.04
CA ASP A 468 -35.28 -12.50 -0.12
C ASP A 468 -36.44 -11.92 -0.95
N GLU A 469 -37.49 -12.72 -1.19
CA GLU A 469 -38.67 -12.30 -1.96
C GLU A 469 -39.35 -11.05 -1.38
N THR A 470 -39.41 -10.92 -0.04
CA THR A 470 -40.04 -9.75 0.56
C THR A 470 -39.22 -8.50 0.29
N ILE A 471 -37.89 -8.57 0.42
CA ILE A 471 -37.00 -7.45 0.09
C ILE A 471 -37.05 -7.14 -1.41
N ARG A 472 -37.12 -8.15 -2.29
CA ARG A 472 -37.30 -7.92 -3.74
C ARG A 472 -38.57 -7.11 -4.02
N GLU A 473 -39.70 -7.46 -3.41
CA GLU A 473 -40.95 -6.70 -3.53
C GLU A 473 -40.82 -5.28 -2.98
N MET A 474 -40.12 -5.10 -1.85
CA MET A 474 -39.89 -3.77 -1.27
C MET A 474 -39.06 -2.88 -2.20
N ILE A 475 -37.97 -3.41 -2.77
CA ILE A 475 -37.14 -2.71 -3.77
C ILE A 475 -38.01 -2.39 -4.99
N HIS A 476 -38.71 -3.37 -5.55
CA HIS A 476 -39.53 -3.19 -6.74
C HIS A 476 -40.62 -2.12 -6.57
N SER A 477 -41.24 -2.07 -5.39
CA SER A 477 -42.27 -1.07 -5.06
C SER A 477 -41.71 0.27 -4.56
N GLY A 478 -40.39 0.44 -4.54
CA GLY A 478 -39.73 1.68 -4.10
C GLY A 478 -40.00 2.01 -2.63
N LYS A 479 -40.12 1.00 -1.77
CA LYS A 479 -40.25 1.25 -0.32
C LYS A 479 -38.94 1.78 0.22
N GLY A 480 -39.00 2.93 0.88
CA GLY A 480 -37.82 3.58 1.44
C GLY A 480 -37.06 2.73 2.46
N GLU A 481 -35.80 3.10 2.66
CA GLU A 481 -34.79 2.45 3.52
C GLU A 481 -35.35 1.96 4.87
N GLN A 482 -36.12 2.80 5.57
CA GLN A 482 -36.71 2.48 6.87
C GLN A 482 -37.59 1.22 6.87
N SER A 483 -38.31 0.97 5.77
CA SER A 483 -39.18 -0.21 5.65
C SER A 483 -38.35 -1.49 5.52
N VAL A 484 -37.28 -1.41 4.73
CA VAL A 484 -36.33 -2.50 4.50
C VAL A 484 -35.60 -2.81 5.80
N GLU A 485 -35.09 -1.80 6.51
CA GLU A 485 -34.46 -1.97 7.82
C GLU A 485 -35.41 -2.61 8.84
N LYS A 486 -36.63 -2.10 8.97
CA LYS A 486 -37.62 -2.65 9.91
C LYS A 486 -37.92 -4.13 9.64
N TYR A 487 -37.89 -4.56 8.39
CA TYR A 487 -38.05 -5.96 8.02
C TYR A 487 -36.81 -6.78 8.36
N ILE A 488 -35.62 -6.31 7.95
CA ILE A 488 -34.35 -7.03 8.15
C ILE A 488 -34.05 -7.22 9.63
N ARG A 489 -34.34 -6.24 10.49
CA ARG A 489 -34.08 -6.32 11.94
C ARG A 489 -34.80 -7.48 12.64
N LYS A 490 -35.83 -8.07 12.01
CA LYS A 490 -36.49 -9.28 12.49
C LYS A 490 -35.65 -10.54 12.29
N HIS A 491 -34.74 -10.51 11.33
CA HIS A 491 -34.00 -11.69 10.88
C HIS A 491 -32.49 -11.52 11.08
N SER A 492 -31.92 -10.34 10.82
CA SER A 492 -30.49 -10.05 10.86
C SER A 492 -30.16 -9.02 11.96
N PRO A 493 -29.12 -9.26 12.78
CA PRO A 493 -28.61 -8.27 13.71
C PRO A 493 -28.16 -6.99 12.98
N SER A 494 -28.31 -5.83 13.62
CA SER A 494 -27.67 -4.61 13.14
C SER A 494 -26.16 -4.67 13.33
N ILE A 495 -25.42 -3.79 12.64
CA ILE A 495 -23.98 -3.68 12.83
C ILE A 495 -23.63 -3.31 14.29
N ARG A 496 -24.46 -2.44 14.92
CA ARG A 496 -24.34 -2.11 16.34
C ARG A 496 -24.59 -3.32 17.23
N GLN A 497 -25.59 -4.15 16.92
CA GLN A 497 -25.88 -5.35 17.70
C GLN A 497 -24.75 -6.38 17.59
N ASP A 498 -24.18 -6.59 16.40
CA ASP A 498 -22.99 -7.43 16.22
C ASP A 498 -21.81 -6.87 17.05
N GLY A 499 -21.60 -5.55 17.03
CA GLY A 499 -20.65 -4.86 17.91
C GLY A 499 -20.90 -5.11 19.40
N CYS A 500 -22.13 -4.93 19.89
CA CYS A 500 -22.50 -5.20 21.28
C CYS A 500 -22.22 -6.67 21.66
N ASN A 501 -22.50 -7.63 20.78
CA ASN A 501 -22.18 -9.03 21.01
C ASN A 501 -20.66 -9.25 21.17
N ARG A 502 -19.81 -8.47 20.49
CA ARG A 502 -18.35 -8.50 20.69
C ARG A 502 -17.91 -7.91 22.02
N VAL A 503 -18.60 -6.91 22.52
CA VAL A 503 -18.36 -6.34 23.86
C VAL A 503 -18.70 -7.37 24.94
N LEU A 504 -19.86 -8.02 24.83
CA LEU A 504 -20.27 -9.08 25.74
C LEU A 504 -19.31 -10.29 25.69
N ALA A 505 -18.71 -10.56 24.53
CA ALA A 505 -17.67 -11.58 24.39
C ALA A 505 -16.26 -11.14 24.87
N GLY A 506 -16.12 -9.92 25.40
CA GLY A 506 -14.84 -9.39 25.90
C GLY A 506 -13.77 -9.21 24.82
N ARG A 507 -14.17 -8.99 23.57
CA ARG A 507 -13.27 -8.80 22.41
C ARG A 507 -12.98 -7.34 22.10
N THR A 508 -13.90 -6.44 22.40
CA THR A 508 -13.76 -4.99 22.20
C THR A 508 -14.50 -4.23 23.30
N THR A 509 -14.47 -2.90 23.28
CA THR A 509 -15.14 -2.04 24.26
C THR A 509 -16.41 -1.43 23.69
N LEU A 510 -17.32 -1.03 24.59
CA LEU A 510 -18.53 -0.30 24.19
C LEU A 510 -18.19 1.04 23.51
N GLU A 511 -17.15 1.72 24.00
CA GLU A 511 -16.63 2.96 23.42
C GLU A 511 -16.24 2.81 21.95
N GLU A 512 -15.57 1.70 21.62
CA GLU A 512 -15.10 1.42 20.28
C GLU A 512 -16.27 1.10 19.32
N VAL A 513 -17.26 0.34 19.78
CA VAL A 513 -18.49 0.10 19.00
C VAL A 513 -19.20 1.43 18.72
N LEU A 514 -19.43 2.23 19.75
CA LEU A 514 -20.09 3.53 19.60
C LEU A 514 -19.32 4.48 18.69
N ARG A 515 -17.97 4.45 18.72
CA ARG A 515 -17.12 5.27 17.85
C ARG A 515 -17.41 5.03 16.37
N VAL A 516 -17.64 3.77 15.98
CA VAL A 516 -17.79 3.39 14.56
C VAL A 516 -19.24 3.27 14.10
N THR A 517 -20.21 3.22 15.02
CA THR A 517 -21.66 3.13 14.73
C THR A 517 -22.43 4.42 15.03
N ARG A 518 -21.76 5.51 15.39
CA ARG A 518 -22.38 6.77 15.85
C ARG A 518 -23.28 7.49 14.83
N GLU A 519 -23.23 7.10 13.56
CA GLU A 519 -24.06 7.69 12.49
C GLU A 519 -25.43 6.98 12.31
N GLU A 520 -25.72 5.92 13.07
CA GLU A 520 -27.02 5.22 13.03
C GLU A 520 -28.04 5.72 14.08
N GLY A 521 -27.86 6.95 14.59
CA GLY A 521 -28.63 7.53 15.71
C GLY A 521 -29.54 8.66 15.30
#